data_AF-A0A9Q9IGZ9-F1
#
_entry.id   AF-A0A9Q9IGZ9-F1
#
_cell.length_a   1.000
_cell.length_b   1.000
_cell.length_c   1.000
_cell.angle_alpha   90.00
_cell.angle_beta   90.00
_cell.angle_gamma   90.00
#
_symmetry.space_group_name_H-M   'P 1'
#
loop_
_entity.id
_entity.type
_entity.pdbx_description
1 polymer ?
#
loop_
_entity_poly.entity_id
_entity_poly.type
_entity_poly.pdbx_seq_one_letter_code
_entity_poly.pdbx_strand_id
1 'polypeptide(L)'
;MTFAIVAEPLLGVYKGHVGSGEPDSLPSPARLHAALLCAAAQGIRAVAEGDKLRPCDADREALRWLEKHPPDGIVVPATLRIDSDATAYRKDGVIVKEGRSPLQEKLIGKAAVDGVAVRGRFAWTWQQRPPEPVVAALTELCPEVPYLGTSESPVRLSVAEAEPTHLLDREADLFTGSGLDLTVATAGRADALEAAHQVATVPPAMKADAHRSSERTTPPPVVTAGVVTGRYAEPAPPVPVTPWTSVLRLPLGQEVPPEQRVRWAVAVHRALISHVGDGAPAVLTGVYADGAPRPCNRCAIQFVGGSTLALLLPQDTTDVEFAMIGAAVSRLRHVTSSYGRLGVAGAPELVPADQFWPAPAAGTVRWWRTDPVAIPDSRPPRGGRWSLADAVAMSVGMVWRYEIPVSGRGDTRYRALAAGAVTRGVQVHSAMRVMDGDVGRYVHKINPDALIQPYRATLSLGNLAGPRTIAAIGQTRHLGGGLLVPVDVPVENARRLAR
;
A
#
# COMPACT_ATOMS: atom_id res chain seq x y z
N MET A 1 9.51 -15.80 11.78
CA MET A 1 9.43 -16.65 10.58
C MET A 1 7.99 -17.09 10.44
N THR A 2 7.31 -16.62 9.40
CA THR A 2 5.89 -16.88 9.13
C THR A 2 5.73 -18.27 8.53
N PHE A 3 4.85 -19.08 9.11
CA PHE A 3 4.51 -20.39 8.55
C PHE A 3 3.47 -20.20 7.44
N ALA A 4 3.64 -20.85 6.29
CA ALA A 4 2.68 -20.76 5.21
C ALA A 4 2.46 -22.09 4.48
N ILE A 5 1.24 -22.25 3.96
CA ILE A 5 0.95 -23.23 2.90
C ILE A 5 0.92 -22.45 1.59
N VAL A 6 1.75 -22.85 0.65
CA VAL A 6 1.93 -22.18 -0.65
C VAL A 6 1.33 -23.05 -1.75
N ALA A 7 0.52 -22.45 -2.60
CA ALA A 7 -0.08 -23.08 -3.77
C ALA A 7 0.51 -22.48 -5.05
N GLU A 8 1.19 -23.33 -5.82
CA GLU A 8 1.72 -23.00 -7.15
C GLU A 8 0.81 -23.58 -8.24
N PRO A 9 0.03 -22.76 -8.96
CA PRO A 9 -0.79 -23.22 -10.08
C PRO A 9 0.12 -23.66 -11.24
N LEU A 10 0.05 -24.93 -11.63
CA LEU A 10 1.00 -25.49 -12.61
C LEU A 10 0.76 -24.98 -14.04
N LEU A 11 -0.47 -24.57 -14.35
CA LEU A 11 -0.86 -24.07 -15.68
C LEU A 11 -0.98 -22.55 -15.74
N GLY A 12 -0.66 -21.83 -14.65
CA GLY A 12 -0.88 -20.39 -14.56
C GLY A 12 -2.36 -19.98 -14.65
N VAL A 13 -3.28 -20.93 -14.46
CA VAL A 13 -4.73 -20.70 -14.47
C VAL A 13 -5.34 -21.37 -13.25
N TYR A 14 -6.25 -20.66 -12.60
CA TYR A 14 -7.11 -21.16 -11.54
C TYR A 14 -8.56 -21.16 -12.02
N LYS A 15 -9.25 -22.27 -11.80
CA LYS A 15 -10.67 -22.48 -12.07
C LYS A 15 -11.32 -23.03 -10.81
N GLY A 16 -12.23 -22.26 -10.26
CA GLY A 16 -13.13 -22.69 -9.21
C GLY A 16 -14.52 -22.16 -9.49
N HIS A 17 -15.50 -22.71 -8.78
CA HIS A 17 -16.85 -22.18 -8.75
C HIS A 17 -17.27 -22.03 -7.29
N VAL A 18 -17.97 -20.95 -6.97
CA VAL A 18 -18.76 -20.87 -5.77
C VAL A 18 -20.06 -21.64 -5.99
N GLY A 19 -20.70 -22.06 -4.91
CA GLY A 19 -21.83 -23.00 -4.94
C GLY A 19 -23.03 -22.61 -5.81
N SER A 20 -23.15 -21.36 -6.20
CA SER A 20 -24.16 -20.80 -7.10
C SER A 20 -23.84 -20.97 -8.59
N GLY A 21 -22.70 -21.58 -8.95
CA GLY A 21 -22.21 -21.67 -10.32
C GLY A 21 -21.46 -20.42 -10.80
N GLU A 22 -21.35 -19.40 -9.95
CA GLU A 22 -20.48 -18.27 -10.24
C GLU A 22 -19.01 -18.69 -10.15
N PRO A 23 -18.16 -18.23 -11.06
CA PRO A 23 -16.73 -18.53 -11.01
C PRO A 23 -16.05 -17.97 -9.76
N ASP A 24 -15.25 -18.79 -9.11
CA ASP A 24 -14.43 -18.37 -7.97
C ASP A 24 -13.20 -17.60 -8.46
N SER A 25 -12.99 -16.39 -7.93
CA SER A 25 -11.90 -15.51 -8.35
C SER A 25 -10.58 -15.85 -7.69
N LEU A 26 -10.60 -16.46 -6.51
CA LEU A 26 -9.40 -16.90 -5.80
C LEU A 26 -9.70 -18.05 -4.83
N PRO A 27 -8.75 -18.97 -4.61
CA PRO A 27 -8.99 -20.08 -3.69
C PRO A 27 -9.09 -19.59 -2.25
N SER A 28 -10.26 -19.76 -1.63
CA SER A 28 -10.50 -19.40 -0.24
C SER A 28 -9.81 -20.35 0.76
N PRO A 29 -9.57 -19.93 2.02
CA PRO A 29 -9.06 -20.83 3.06
C PRO A 29 -9.92 -22.08 3.26
N ALA A 30 -11.25 -21.98 3.13
CA ALA A 30 -12.13 -23.14 3.19
C ALA A 30 -11.94 -24.09 1.99
N ARG A 31 -11.59 -23.57 0.81
CA ARG A 31 -11.27 -24.38 -0.38
C ARG A 31 -9.95 -25.13 -0.20
N LEU A 32 -8.92 -24.48 0.37
CA LEU A 32 -7.69 -25.15 0.77
C LEU A 32 -7.98 -26.31 1.72
N HIS A 33 -8.74 -26.05 2.78
CA HIS A 33 -9.09 -27.07 3.78
C HIS A 33 -9.82 -28.27 3.14
N ALA A 34 -10.78 -28.02 2.24
CA ALA A 34 -11.49 -29.09 1.54
C ALA A 34 -10.57 -29.91 0.64
N ALA A 35 -9.60 -29.27 -0.03
CA ALA A 35 -8.62 -29.96 -0.86
C ALA A 35 -7.67 -30.85 -0.03
N LEU A 36 -7.20 -30.35 1.11
CA LEU A 36 -6.38 -31.11 2.06
C LEU A 36 -7.15 -32.31 2.64
N LEU A 37 -8.42 -32.13 2.99
CA LEU A 37 -9.27 -33.23 3.47
C LEU A 37 -9.46 -34.30 2.39
N CYS A 38 -9.70 -33.89 1.14
CA CYS A 38 -9.83 -34.82 0.01
C CYS A 38 -8.55 -35.65 -0.16
N ALA A 39 -7.38 -35.00 -0.13
CA ALA A 39 -6.09 -35.67 -0.19
C ALA A 39 -5.88 -36.61 1.00
N ALA A 40 -6.21 -36.19 2.23
CA ALA A 40 -6.06 -37.03 3.41
C ALA A 40 -6.95 -38.28 3.37
N ALA A 41 -8.11 -38.20 2.72
CA ALA A 41 -9.07 -39.31 2.61
C ALA A 41 -8.79 -40.26 1.43
N GLN A 42 -7.97 -39.86 0.45
CA GLN A 42 -7.68 -40.65 -0.77
C GLN A 42 -6.18 -40.91 -0.98
N GLY A 43 -5.35 -40.33 -0.12
CA GLY A 43 -3.91 -40.34 -0.18
C GLY A 43 -3.26 -41.63 0.27
N ILE A 44 -1.94 -41.71 0.14
CA ILE A 44 -1.18 -42.92 0.51
C ILE A 44 -1.18 -43.18 2.02
N ARG A 45 -1.40 -42.13 2.82
CA ARG A 45 -1.51 -42.19 4.27
C ARG A 45 -2.92 -42.48 4.78
N ALA A 46 -3.91 -42.55 3.89
CA ALA A 46 -5.28 -42.85 4.28
C ALA A 46 -5.39 -44.29 4.85
N VAL A 47 -6.23 -44.47 5.86
CA VAL A 47 -6.43 -45.75 6.54
C VAL A 47 -7.73 -46.39 6.03
N ALA A 48 -7.69 -47.70 5.81
CA ALA A 48 -8.88 -48.45 5.41
C ALA A 48 -9.84 -48.67 6.58
N GLU A 49 -11.12 -48.38 6.37
CA GLU A 49 -12.23 -48.67 7.26
C GLU A 49 -13.34 -49.38 6.45
N GLY A 50 -13.28 -50.71 6.41
CA GLY A 50 -14.08 -51.52 5.48
C GLY A 50 -13.67 -51.26 4.02
N ASP A 51 -14.66 -51.00 3.16
CA ASP A 51 -14.44 -50.68 1.74
C ASP A 51 -14.12 -49.19 1.48
N LYS A 52 -13.91 -48.39 2.53
CA LYS A 52 -13.69 -46.94 2.44
C LYS A 52 -12.33 -46.56 2.99
N LEU A 53 -11.75 -45.49 2.45
CA LEU A 53 -10.57 -44.84 2.99
C LEU A 53 -10.97 -43.66 3.86
N ARG A 54 -10.22 -43.42 4.94
CA ARG A 54 -10.38 -42.28 5.82
C ARG A 54 -9.04 -41.61 6.16
N PRO A 55 -9.05 -40.30 6.44
CA PRO A 55 -7.88 -39.61 6.99
C PRO A 55 -7.35 -40.31 8.24
N CYS A 56 -6.03 -40.49 8.30
CA CYS A 56 -5.34 -40.95 9.51
C CYS A 56 -5.42 -39.89 10.63
N ASP A 57 -5.16 -40.30 11.88
CA ASP A 57 -5.32 -39.42 13.03
C ASP A 57 -4.45 -38.16 12.97
N ALA A 58 -3.21 -38.28 12.47
CA ALA A 58 -2.30 -37.15 12.32
C ALA A 58 -2.83 -36.08 11.33
N ASP A 59 -3.40 -36.50 10.19
CA ASP A 59 -4.00 -35.57 9.23
C ASP A 59 -5.29 -34.96 9.77
N ARG A 60 -6.11 -35.75 10.50
CA ARG A 60 -7.30 -35.23 11.17
C ARG A 60 -6.95 -34.17 12.20
N GLU A 61 -5.90 -34.39 12.99
CA GLU A 61 -5.43 -33.41 13.98
C GLU A 61 -4.94 -32.13 13.30
N ALA A 62 -4.18 -32.25 12.20
CA ALA A 62 -3.73 -31.10 11.42
C ALA A 62 -4.89 -30.30 10.82
N LEU A 63 -5.89 -30.97 10.23
CA LEU A 63 -7.10 -30.31 9.71
C LEU A 63 -7.89 -29.61 10.82
N ARG A 64 -8.09 -30.27 11.97
CA ARG A 64 -8.73 -29.65 13.15
C ARG A 64 -7.93 -28.46 13.69
N TRP A 65 -6.61 -28.47 13.55
CA TRP A 65 -5.79 -27.32 13.90
C TRP A 65 -6.07 -26.14 12.96
N LEU A 66 -6.16 -26.37 11.65
CA LEU A 66 -6.52 -25.34 10.66
C LEU A 66 -7.92 -24.77 10.88
N GLU A 67 -8.89 -25.59 11.29
CA GLU A 67 -10.24 -25.14 11.64
C GLU A 67 -10.29 -24.20 12.85
N LYS A 68 -9.37 -24.37 13.81
CA LYS A 68 -9.27 -23.53 15.01
C LYS A 68 -8.43 -22.28 14.79
N HIS A 69 -7.49 -22.33 13.85
CA HIS A 69 -6.53 -21.27 13.58
C HIS A 69 -6.68 -20.84 12.12
N PRO A 70 -7.62 -19.93 11.81
CA PRO A 70 -7.73 -19.38 10.46
C PRO A 70 -6.42 -18.66 10.07
N PRO A 71 -6.05 -18.63 8.77
CA PRO A 71 -4.86 -17.92 8.34
C PRO A 71 -4.91 -16.44 8.72
N ASP A 72 -3.82 -15.94 9.34
CA ASP A 72 -3.65 -14.53 9.70
C ASP A 72 -3.49 -13.62 8.47
N GLY A 73 -3.06 -14.19 7.35
CA GLY A 73 -2.90 -13.46 6.10
C GLY A 73 -2.89 -14.38 4.90
N ILE A 74 -3.04 -13.78 3.73
CA ILE A 74 -3.04 -14.46 2.44
C ILE A 74 -2.12 -13.75 1.45
N VAL A 75 -1.58 -14.51 0.51
CA VAL A 75 -0.86 -13.99 -0.66
C VAL A 75 -1.78 -14.10 -1.87
N VAL A 76 -2.20 -12.93 -2.35
CA VAL A 76 -2.96 -12.78 -3.58
C VAL A 76 -1.99 -12.30 -4.68
N PRO A 77 -1.64 -13.18 -5.65
CA PRO A 77 -0.80 -12.81 -6.78
C PRO A 77 -1.55 -11.89 -7.75
N ALA A 78 -0.85 -11.38 -8.77
CA ALA A 78 -1.53 -10.64 -9.83
C ALA A 78 -2.42 -11.61 -10.64
N THR A 79 -3.71 -11.30 -10.71
CA THR A 79 -4.72 -12.11 -11.39
C THR A 79 -5.44 -11.34 -12.49
N LEU A 80 -5.82 -12.03 -13.57
CA LEU A 80 -6.68 -11.50 -14.61
C LEU A 80 -7.81 -12.49 -14.88
N ARG A 81 -9.04 -12.01 -14.86
CA ARG A 81 -10.19 -12.84 -15.16
C ARG A 81 -10.26 -13.14 -16.67
N ILE A 82 -10.50 -14.40 -17.01
CA ILE A 82 -10.68 -14.88 -18.37
C ILE A 82 -12.16 -15.14 -18.57
N ASP A 83 -12.81 -14.29 -19.34
CA ASP A 83 -14.17 -14.49 -19.81
C ASP A 83 -14.15 -14.65 -21.35
N SER A 84 -14.98 -15.55 -21.88
CA SER A 84 -15.06 -15.83 -23.31
C SER A 84 -16.51 -16.00 -23.75
N ASP A 85 -16.86 -15.37 -24.87
CA ASP A 85 -18.17 -15.55 -25.53
C ASP A 85 -18.23 -16.85 -26.35
N ALA A 86 -17.10 -17.54 -26.51
CA ALA A 86 -17.06 -18.80 -27.25
C ALA A 86 -17.77 -19.90 -26.46
N THR A 87 -18.74 -20.57 -27.09
CA THR A 87 -19.50 -21.68 -26.50
C THR A 87 -19.00 -23.01 -27.06
N ALA A 88 -18.55 -23.91 -26.19
CA ALA A 88 -18.24 -25.29 -26.52
C ALA A 88 -19.45 -26.19 -26.17
N TYR A 89 -19.97 -26.92 -27.16
CA TYR A 89 -21.05 -27.88 -26.96
C TYR A 89 -20.48 -29.24 -26.55
N ARG A 90 -20.97 -29.78 -25.44
CA ARG A 90 -20.55 -31.08 -24.90
C ARG A 90 -21.78 -31.92 -24.55
N LYS A 91 -21.64 -33.24 -24.63
CA LYS A 91 -22.63 -34.20 -24.14
C LYS A 91 -22.55 -34.24 -22.62
N ASP A 92 -23.62 -33.86 -21.92
CA ASP A 92 -23.60 -33.64 -20.46
C ASP A 92 -24.09 -34.87 -19.65
N GLY A 93 -24.16 -36.04 -20.28
CA GLY A 93 -24.54 -37.31 -19.63
C GLY A 93 -26.04 -37.49 -19.36
N VAL A 94 -26.87 -36.48 -19.62
CA VAL A 94 -28.33 -36.57 -19.48
C VAL A 94 -28.97 -37.07 -20.78
N ILE A 95 -29.92 -38.01 -20.67
CA ILE A 95 -30.66 -38.54 -21.81
C ILE A 95 -31.99 -37.79 -21.96
N VAL A 96 -32.29 -37.32 -23.17
CA VAL A 96 -33.55 -36.64 -23.52
C VAL A 96 -34.32 -37.48 -24.53
N LYS A 97 -35.64 -37.48 -24.40
CA LYS A 97 -36.56 -38.03 -25.40
C LYS A 97 -37.44 -36.90 -25.93
N GLU A 98 -37.16 -36.44 -27.14
CA GLU A 98 -37.97 -35.44 -27.83
C GLU A 98 -39.01 -36.14 -28.74
N GLY A 99 -40.26 -36.17 -28.30
CA GLY A 99 -41.37 -36.72 -29.08
C GLY A 99 -41.23 -38.23 -29.37
N ARG A 100 -41.29 -38.61 -30.66
CA ARG A 100 -41.14 -40.00 -31.14
C ARG A 100 -39.69 -40.39 -31.46
N SER A 101 -38.73 -39.47 -31.29
CA SER A 101 -37.33 -39.72 -31.57
C SER A 101 -36.71 -40.73 -30.58
N PRO A 102 -35.67 -41.47 -31.01
CA PRO A 102 -34.90 -42.32 -30.10
C PRO A 102 -34.27 -41.49 -28.97
N LEU A 103 -33.93 -42.16 -27.87
CA LEU A 103 -33.20 -41.56 -26.75
C LEU A 103 -31.88 -40.97 -27.26
N GLN A 104 -31.61 -39.70 -26.95
CA GLN A 104 -30.38 -39.00 -27.33
C GLN A 104 -29.74 -38.33 -26.13
N GLU A 105 -28.42 -38.22 -26.15
CA GLU A 105 -27.68 -37.46 -25.15
C GLU A 105 -27.89 -35.95 -25.36
N LYS A 106 -28.14 -35.24 -24.27
CA LYS A 106 -28.30 -33.79 -24.27
C LYS A 106 -26.97 -33.11 -24.59
N LEU A 107 -26.93 -32.34 -25.68
CA LEU A 107 -25.88 -31.35 -25.90
C LEU A 107 -26.16 -30.10 -25.07
N ILE A 108 -25.18 -29.67 -24.29
CA ILE A 108 -25.23 -28.42 -23.52
C ILE A 108 -24.05 -27.56 -23.94
N GLY A 109 -24.33 -26.28 -24.24
CA GLY A 109 -23.32 -25.26 -24.45
C GLY A 109 -22.75 -24.80 -23.10
N LYS A 110 -21.43 -24.86 -22.95
CA LYS A 110 -20.68 -24.27 -21.83
C LYS A 110 -19.65 -23.29 -22.38
N ALA A 111 -19.19 -22.32 -21.58
CA ALA A 111 -18.10 -21.45 -21.99
C ALA A 111 -16.88 -22.30 -22.40
N ALA A 112 -16.29 -21.99 -23.54
CA ALA A 112 -15.16 -22.73 -24.09
C ALA A 112 -13.88 -22.46 -23.27
N VAL A 113 -13.75 -21.25 -22.74
CA VAL A 113 -12.64 -20.83 -21.89
C VAL A 113 -13.21 -19.99 -20.75
N ASP A 114 -12.88 -20.38 -19.52
CA ASP A 114 -13.24 -19.72 -18.28
C ASP A 114 -12.10 -19.84 -17.26
N GLY A 115 -12.06 -18.94 -16.29
CA GLY A 115 -11.14 -19.03 -15.15
C GLY A 115 -10.40 -17.73 -14.86
N VAL A 116 -9.31 -17.86 -14.12
CA VAL A 116 -8.47 -16.74 -13.67
C VAL A 116 -7.03 -17.04 -14.06
N ALA A 117 -6.44 -16.21 -14.92
CA ALA A 117 -5.01 -16.23 -15.16
C ALA A 117 -4.27 -15.72 -13.92
N VAL A 118 -3.24 -16.44 -13.50
CA VAL A 118 -2.50 -16.17 -12.26
C VAL A 118 -1.02 -16.00 -12.58
N ARG A 119 -0.45 -14.86 -12.17
CA ARG A 119 0.99 -14.61 -12.24
C ARG A 119 1.59 -14.64 -10.83
N GLY A 120 1.96 -15.83 -10.40
CA GLY A 120 2.59 -16.08 -9.10
C GLY A 120 1.97 -17.27 -8.38
N ARG A 121 2.07 -17.26 -7.05
CA ARG A 121 1.58 -18.31 -6.16
C ARG A 121 0.58 -17.73 -5.17
N PHE A 122 -0.42 -18.53 -4.79
CA PHE A 122 -1.24 -18.22 -3.64
C PHE A 122 -0.54 -18.72 -2.38
N ALA A 123 -0.82 -18.12 -1.24
CA ALA A 123 -0.39 -18.67 0.04
C ALA A 123 -1.35 -18.28 1.16
N TRP A 124 -1.40 -19.11 2.18
CA TRP A 124 -2.09 -18.85 3.44
C TRP A 124 -1.05 -18.87 4.54
N THR A 125 -1.02 -17.81 5.34
CA THR A 125 0.06 -17.52 6.28
C THR A 125 -0.45 -17.45 7.71
N TRP A 126 0.38 -17.91 8.64
CA TRP A 126 0.16 -17.84 10.07
C TRP A 126 1.36 -17.17 10.73
N GLN A 127 1.08 -16.17 11.58
CA GLN A 127 2.10 -15.47 12.34
C GLN A 127 2.70 -16.38 13.41
N GLN A 128 1.83 -17.14 14.08
CA GLN A 128 2.25 -18.18 15.02
C GLN A 128 2.47 -19.49 14.27
N ARG A 129 3.69 -20.03 14.36
CA ARG A 129 4.01 -21.34 13.79
C ARG A 129 3.18 -22.44 14.47
N PRO A 130 2.56 -23.38 13.71
CA PRO A 130 1.85 -24.52 14.29
C PRO A 130 2.78 -25.42 15.12
N PRO A 131 2.24 -26.24 16.03
CA PRO A 131 3.00 -27.27 16.72
C PRO A 131 3.67 -28.24 15.73
N GLU A 132 4.84 -28.77 16.08
CA GLU A 132 5.64 -29.60 15.17
C GLU A 132 4.90 -30.83 14.60
N PRO A 133 4.05 -31.55 15.35
CA PRO A 133 3.26 -32.65 14.79
C PRO A 133 2.32 -32.19 13.65
N VAL A 134 1.72 -31.00 13.79
CA VAL A 134 0.85 -30.40 12.75
C VAL A 134 1.67 -30.01 11.54
N VAL A 135 2.86 -29.40 11.75
CA VAL A 135 3.78 -29.03 10.66
C VAL A 135 4.22 -30.27 9.88
N ALA A 136 4.61 -31.34 10.56
CA ALA A 136 5.02 -32.60 9.94
C ALA A 136 3.87 -33.21 9.10
N ALA A 137 2.66 -33.31 9.68
CA ALA A 137 1.50 -33.83 8.97
C ALA A 137 1.16 -33.01 7.72
N LEU A 138 1.14 -31.67 7.82
CA LEU A 138 0.88 -30.78 6.68
C LEU A 138 1.98 -30.85 5.62
N THR A 139 3.24 -31.06 6.01
CA THR A 139 4.38 -31.14 5.08
C THR A 139 4.27 -32.37 4.17
N GLU A 140 3.80 -33.48 4.72
CA GLU A 140 3.53 -34.71 3.97
C GLU A 140 2.21 -34.65 3.20
N LEU A 141 1.16 -34.04 3.77
CA LEU A 141 -0.17 -33.97 3.16
C LEU A 141 -0.25 -33.00 1.99
N CYS A 142 0.45 -31.86 2.05
CA CYS A 142 0.36 -30.83 1.00
C CYS A 142 0.69 -31.38 -0.41
N PRO A 143 1.81 -32.10 -0.63
CA PRO A 143 2.14 -32.68 -1.94
C PRO A 143 1.09 -33.65 -2.50
N GLU A 144 0.22 -34.21 -1.67
CA GLU A 144 -0.83 -35.15 -2.09
C GLU A 144 -2.06 -34.45 -2.69
N VAL A 145 -2.17 -33.12 -2.63
CA VAL A 145 -3.29 -32.38 -3.23
C VAL A 145 -3.07 -32.20 -4.74
N PRO A 146 -3.89 -32.86 -5.60
CA PRO A 146 -3.66 -32.85 -7.05
C PRO A 146 -4.20 -31.57 -7.73
N TYR A 147 -5.30 -31.01 -7.20
CA TYR A 147 -5.98 -29.86 -7.78
C TYR A 147 -6.57 -28.97 -6.69
N LEU A 148 -6.65 -27.67 -6.99
CA LEU A 148 -7.28 -26.67 -6.14
C LEU A 148 -8.41 -25.99 -6.92
N GLY A 149 -9.65 -26.26 -6.55
CA GLY A 149 -10.82 -25.86 -7.34
C GLY A 149 -11.37 -27.02 -8.15
N THR A 150 -11.40 -26.90 -9.48
CA THR A 150 -11.79 -27.99 -10.38
C THR A 150 -10.57 -28.83 -10.77
N SER A 151 -10.80 -30.00 -11.37
CA SER A 151 -9.74 -30.88 -11.90
C SER A 151 -8.89 -30.23 -13.00
N GLU A 152 -9.35 -29.12 -13.59
CA GLU A 152 -8.60 -28.33 -14.58
C GLU A 152 -7.60 -27.34 -13.94
N SER A 153 -7.49 -27.34 -12.60
CA SER A 153 -6.59 -26.46 -11.83
C SER A 153 -5.57 -27.27 -11.04
N PRO A 154 -4.63 -27.96 -11.73
CA PRO A 154 -3.60 -28.72 -11.06
C PRO A 154 -2.67 -27.77 -10.29
N VAL A 155 -2.32 -28.20 -9.07
CA VAL A 155 -1.58 -27.37 -8.13
C VAL A 155 -0.43 -28.17 -7.54
N ARG A 156 0.65 -27.48 -7.18
CA ARG A 156 1.63 -28.00 -6.22
C ARG A 156 1.46 -27.25 -4.91
N LEU A 157 1.05 -27.95 -3.85
CA LEU A 157 1.06 -27.40 -2.51
C LEU A 157 2.34 -27.77 -1.77
N SER A 158 2.85 -26.85 -0.97
CA SER A 158 3.97 -27.10 -0.06
C SER A 158 3.89 -26.23 1.19
N VAL A 159 4.56 -26.68 2.25
CA VAL A 159 4.82 -25.85 3.43
C VAL A 159 6.08 -25.03 3.19
N ALA A 160 6.00 -23.71 3.34
CA ALA A 160 7.11 -22.80 3.14
C ALA A 160 6.89 -21.48 3.91
N GLU A 161 7.78 -20.52 3.74
CA GLU A 161 7.59 -19.14 4.20
C GLU A 161 6.97 -18.29 3.09
N ALA A 162 6.09 -17.36 3.49
CA ALA A 162 5.52 -16.36 2.59
C ALA A 162 5.16 -15.08 3.36
N GLU A 163 5.33 -13.95 2.69
CA GLU A 163 4.91 -12.65 3.19
C GLU A 163 3.50 -12.34 2.67
N PRO A 164 2.51 -12.10 3.55
CA PRO A 164 1.13 -11.86 3.15
C PRO A 164 0.98 -10.53 2.39
N THR A 165 0.15 -10.53 1.34
CA THR A 165 -0.28 -9.28 0.69
C THR A 165 -1.53 -8.71 1.33
N HIS A 166 -2.33 -9.55 2.01
CA HIS A 166 -3.51 -9.15 2.75
C HIS A 166 -3.50 -9.81 4.14
N LEU A 167 -3.99 -9.10 5.15
CA LEU A 167 -4.12 -9.56 6.53
C LEU A 167 -5.59 -9.73 6.91
N LEU A 168 -5.88 -10.73 7.73
CA LEU A 168 -7.20 -10.95 8.30
C LEU A 168 -7.56 -9.79 9.24
N ASP A 169 -8.63 -9.08 8.93
CA ASP A 169 -9.22 -8.09 9.81
C ASP A 169 -10.22 -8.79 10.75
N ARG A 170 -9.82 -8.94 12.02
CA ARG A 170 -10.63 -9.61 13.04
C ARG A 170 -11.77 -8.73 13.57
N GLU A 171 -11.66 -7.42 13.41
CA GLU A 171 -12.66 -6.45 13.85
C GLU A 171 -13.60 -6.03 12.72
N ALA A 172 -13.39 -6.57 11.51
CA ALA A 172 -14.21 -6.26 10.36
C ALA A 172 -15.68 -6.63 10.57
N ASP A 173 -16.55 -5.68 10.29
CA ASP A 173 -17.99 -5.83 10.22
C ASP A 173 -18.54 -5.61 8.79
N LEU A 174 -19.87 -5.63 8.65
CA LEU A 174 -20.53 -5.41 7.36
C LEU A 174 -20.27 -4.02 6.75
N PHE A 175 -19.77 -3.05 7.53
CA PHE A 175 -19.54 -1.66 7.11
C PHE A 175 -18.06 -1.30 7.00
N THR A 176 -17.17 -2.17 7.49
CA THR A 176 -15.72 -2.02 7.41
C THR A 176 -15.30 -2.05 5.94
N GLY A 177 -14.36 -1.20 5.53
CA GLY A 177 -14.11 -0.80 4.13
C GLY A 177 -13.69 -1.90 3.12
N SER A 178 -12.92 -1.49 2.11
CA SER A 178 -12.50 -2.39 1.03
C SER A 178 -11.61 -3.54 1.52
N GLY A 179 -12.01 -4.78 1.24
CA GLY A 179 -11.26 -6.00 1.53
C GLY A 179 -11.80 -7.19 0.72
N LEU A 180 -11.13 -8.33 0.82
CA LEU A 180 -11.53 -9.59 0.21
C LEU A 180 -12.32 -10.43 1.21
N ASP A 181 -13.61 -10.64 0.96
CA ASP A 181 -14.44 -11.53 1.75
C ASP A 181 -14.28 -12.97 1.27
N LEU A 182 -13.66 -13.80 2.10
CA LEU A 182 -13.38 -15.21 1.78
C LEU A 182 -14.01 -16.14 2.80
N THR A 183 -14.45 -17.29 2.32
CA THR A 183 -14.91 -18.37 3.19
C THR A 183 -13.73 -19.02 3.92
N VAL A 184 -13.81 -19.10 5.24
CA VAL A 184 -12.79 -19.68 6.11
C VAL A 184 -13.35 -20.92 6.81
N ALA A 185 -12.59 -22.00 6.83
CA ALA A 185 -12.96 -23.22 7.54
C ALA A 185 -12.94 -22.96 9.06
N THR A 186 -13.94 -23.48 9.75
CA THR A 186 -14.07 -23.41 11.21
C THR A 186 -14.35 -24.79 11.79
N ALA A 187 -14.37 -24.89 13.12
CA ALA A 187 -14.55 -26.15 13.82
C ALA A 187 -15.73 -26.98 13.28
N GLY A 188 -15.47 -28.25 12.95
CA GLY A 188 -16.46 -29.19 12.42
C GLY A 188 -16.60 -29.18 10.90
N ARG A 189 -15.74 -28.43 10.17
CA ARG A 189 -15.75 -28.40 8.71
C ARG A 189 -15.44 -29.77 8.11
N ALA A 190 -14.43 -30.47 8.62
CA ALA A 190 -14.04 -31.78 8.15
C ALA A 190 -15.19 -32.79 8.31
N ASP A 191 -15.77 -32.85 9.51
CA ASP A 191 -16.87 -33.76 9.83
C ASP A 191 -18.09 -33.49 8.93
N ALA A 192 -18.42 -32.21 8.68
CA ALA A 192 -19.51 -31.83 7.79
C ALA A 192 -19.28 -32.27 6.33
N LEU A 193 -18.05 -32.13 5.83
CA LEU A 193 -17.68 -32.57 4.47
C LEU A 193 -17.70 -34.10 4.36
N GLU A 194 -17.17 -34.81 5.36
CA GLU A 194 -17.20 -36.27 5.41
C GLU A 194 -18.64 -36.80 5.46
N ALA A 195 -19.50 -36.22 6.30
CA ALA A 195 -20.91 -36.60 6.39
C ALA A 195 -21.64 -36.37 5.06
N ALA A 196 -21.42 -35.23 4.41
CA ALA A 196 -22.00 -34.94 3.09
C ALA A 196 -21.50 -35.93 2.02
N HIS A 197 -20.21 -36.28 2.04
CA HIS A 197 -19.65 -37.27 1.13
C HIS A 197 -20.25 -38.66 1.36
N GLN A 198 -20.46 -39.06 2.62
CA GLN A 198 -21.11 -40.33 2.95
C GLN A 198 -22.54 -40.39 2.40
N VAL A 199 -23.32 -39.31 2.53
CA VAL A 199 -24.67 -39.24 1.96
C VAL A 199 -24.64 -39.29 0.43
N ALA A 200 -23.69 -38.57 -0.20
CA ALA A 200 -23.58 -38.50 -1.65
C ALA A 200 -23.11 -39.80 -2.32
N THR A 201 -22.46 -40.70 -1.58
CA THR A 201 -21.93 -41.98 -2.09
C THR A 201 -22.90 -43.14 -1.94
N VAL A 202 -24.05 -42.95 -1.26
CA VAL A 202 -25.09 -43.98 -1.17
C VAL A 202 -25.75 -44.14 -2.55
N PRO A 203 -25.68 -45.34 -3.18
CA PRO A 203 -26.33 -45.56 -4.46
C PRO A 203 -27.84 -45.35 -4.36
N PRO A 204 -28.48 -44.69 -5.34
CA PRO A 204 -29.93 -44.61 -5.38
C PRO A 204 -30.55 -46.00 -5.59
N ALA A 205 -31.78 -46.20 -5.11
CA ALA A 205 -32.53 -47.41 -5.41
C ALA A 205 -32.81 -47.48 -6.93
N MET A 206 -32.82 -48.68 -7.54
CA MET A 206 -33.02 -48.86 -8.99
C MET A 206 -34.23 -48.08 -9.57
N LYS A 207 -35.33 -47.98 -8.82
CA LYS A 207 -36.53 -47.23 -9.25
C LYS A 207 -36.33 -45.71 -9.21
N ALA A 208 -35.51 -45.22 -8.28
CA ALA A 208 -35.15 -43.82 -8.18
C ALA A 208 -34.09 -43.41 -9.23
N ASP A 209 -33.26 -44.37 -9.66
CA ASP A 209 -32.21 -44.23 -10.69
C ASP A 209 -32.72 -44.42 -12.13
N ALA A 210 -34.03 -44.64 -12.32
CA ALA A 210 -34.60 -44.80 -13.64
C ALA A 210 -34.63 -43.47 -14.40
N HIS A 211 -34.11 -43.47 -15.63
CA HIS A 211 -34.06 -42.29 -16.51
C HIS A 211 -35.41 -41.56 -16.61
N ARG A 212 -35.37 -40.22 -16.61
CA ARG A 212 -36.57 -39.39 -16.83
C ARG A 212 -36.33 -38.41 -17.96
N SER A 213 -37.31 -38.24 -18.84
CA SER A 213 -37.23 -37.25 -19.93
C SER A 213 -37.12 -35.80 -19.43
N SER A 214 -37.44 -35.54 -18.16
CA SER A 214 -37.32 -34.24 -17.50
C SER A 214 -36.04 -34.08 -16.68
N GLU A 215 -35.10 -35.00 -16.78
CA GLU A 215 -33.88 -35.01 -15.98
C GLU A 215 -32.98 -33.81 -16.33
N ARG A 216 -32.36 -33.23 -15.31
CA ARG A 216 -31.47 -32.07 -15.44
C ARG A 216 -30.21 -32.34 -14.63
N THR A 217 -29.07 -32.00 -15.20
CA THR A 217 -27.80 -31.95 -14.48
C THR A 217 -27.97 -31.00 -13.30
N THR A 218 -27.85 -31.54 -12.10
CA THR A 218 -27.95 -30.78 -10.86
C THR A 218 -26.56 -30.73 -10.24
N PRO A 219 -26.00 -29.55 -9.97
CA PRO A 219 -24.72 -29.47 -9.28
C PRO A 219 -24.84 -30.12 -7.90
N PRO A 220 -23.78 -30.76 -7.39
CA PRO A 220 -23.80 -31.33 -6.05
C PRO A 220 -24.09 -30.23 -5.01
N PRO A 221 -24.83 -30.56 -3.94
CA PRO A 221 -25.18 -29.59 -2.91
C PRO A 221 -23.91 -29.06 -2.23
N VAL A 222 -23.94 -27.76 -1.92
CA VAL A 222 -22.79 -27.07 -1.35
C VAL A 222 -22.85 -27.15 0.15
N VAL A 223 -21.86 -27.80 0.75
CA VAL A 223 -21.75 -27.90 2.20
C VAL A 223 -21.33 -26.54 2.75
N THR A 224 -22.22 -25.86 3.45
CA THR A 224 -21.96 -24.56 4.10
C THR A 224 -21.62 -24.66 5.58
N ALA A 225 -21.87 -25.83 6.20
CA ALA A 225 -21.52 -26.08 7.60
C ALA A 225 -20.00 -26.02 7.83
N GLY A 226 -19.60 -25.46 8.98
CA GLY A 226 -18.18 -25.27 9.35
C GLY A 226 -17.47 -24.18 8.53
N VAL A 227 -18.20 -23.18 8.03
CA VAL A 227 -17.62 -22.07 7.27
C VAL A 227 -18.11 -20.73 7.81
N VAL A 228 -17.21 -19.76 7.88
CA VAL A 228 -17.51 -18.35 8.19
C VAL A 228 -16.90 -17.44 7.13
N THR A 229 -17.36 -16.19 7.07
CA THR A 229 -16.74 -15.16 6.22
C THR A 229 -15.61 -14.48 7.00
N GLY A 230 -14.40 -14.46 6.44
CA GLY A 230 -13.27 -13.67 6.94
C GLY A 230 -12.88 -12.60 5.93
N ARG A 231 -12.71 -11.36 6.40
CA ARG A 231 -12.29 -10.23 5.55
C ARG A 231 -10.77 -10.06 5.59
N TYR A 232 -10.14 -10.11 4.43
CA TYR A 232 -8.70 -9.90 4.27
C TYR A 232 -8.44 -8.55 3.58
N ALA A 233 -7.72 -7.64 4.25
CA ALA A 233 -7.43 -6.31 3.74
C ALA A 233 -5.93 -6.13 3.49
N GLU A 234 -5.55 -5.31 2.51
CA GLU A 234 -4.15 -4.92 2.35
C GLU A 234 -3.68 -4.17 3.60
N PRO A 235 -2.51 -4.50 4.16
CA PRO A 235 -1.97 -3.77 5.30
C PRO A 235 -1.80 -2.30 4.92
N ALA A 236 -2.15 -1.41 5.85
CA ALA A 236 -1.90 0.02 5.66
C ALA A 236 -0.41 0.23 5.36
N PRO A 237 -0.06 1.05 4.34
CA PRO A 237 1.33 1.33 4.06
C PRO A 237 1.98 1.97 5.30
N PRO A 238 3.25 1.65 5.59
CA PRO A 238 3.94 2.25 6.73
C PRO A 238 3.94 3.77 6.59
N VAL A 239 3.73 4.48 7.70
CA VAL A 239 3.76 5.94 7.72
C VAL A 239 5.13 6.41 7.22
N PRO A 240 5.20 7.20 6.13
CA PRO A 240 6.48 7.66 5.61
C PRO A 240 7.20 8.53 6.64
N VAL A 241 8.51 8.33 6.79
CA VAL A 241 9.35 9.20 7.62
C VAL A 241 9.31 10.61 7.04
N THR A 242 8.90 11.59 7.85
CA THR A 242 8.75 12.97 7.41
C THR A 242 10.03 13.77 7.67
N PRO A 243 10.43 14.68 6.76
CA PRO A 243 11.68 15.44 6.88
C PRO A 243 11.68 16.43 8.06
N TRP A 244 10.49 16.88 8.44
CA TRP A 244 10.20 17.58 9.68
C TRP A 244 9.15 16.80 10.45
N THR A 245 9.23 16.79 11.78
CA THR A 245 8.34 16.02 12.66
C THR A 245 7.38 16.91 13.43
N SER A 246 7.80 18.14 13.76
CA SER A 246 7.01 19.09 14.54
C SER A 246 6.93 20.45 13.87
N VAL A 247 5.79 21.12 14.01
CA VAL A 247 5.57 22.48 13.53
C VAL A 247 5.05 23.36 14.66
N LEU A 248 5.74 24.47 14.92
CA LEU A 248 5.19 25.55 15.74
C LEU A 248 4.49 26.54 14.81
N ARG A 249 3.17 26.63 14.94
CA ARG A 249 2.29 27.47 14.15
C ARG A 249 1.93 28.73 14.92
N LEU A 250 2.11 29.91 14.31
CA LEU A 250 1.77 31.19 14.92
C LEU A 250 0.90 32.03 13.98
N PRO A 251 -0.25 32.56 14.44
CA PRO A 251 -1.02 33.51 13.65
C PRO A 251 -0.31 34.86 13.59
N LEU A 252 -0.34 35.50 12.42
CA LEU A 252 0.22 36.83 12.18
C LEU A 252 -0.89 37.88 12.19
N GLY A 253 -0.56 39.11 12.59
CA GLY A 253 -1.49 40.23 12.59
C GLY A 253 -1.77 40.82 11.20
N GLN A 254 -0.98 40.44 10.19
CA GLN A 254 -1.15 40.86 8.80
C GLN A 254 -0.66 39.77 7.86
N GLU A 255 -1.17 39.78 6.63
CA GLU A 255 -0.72 38.86 5.58
C GLU A 255 0.64 39.30 5.02
N VAL A 256 1.55 38.35 4.87
CA VAL A 256 2.87 38.55 4.24
C VAL A 256 2.81 38.13 2.77
N PRO A 257 2.96 39.07 1.83
CA PRO A 257 2.85 38.75 0.41
C PRO A 257 4.04 37.89 -0.05
N PRO A 258 3.84 37.02 -1.05
CA PRO A 258 4.82 36.07 -1.59
C PRO A 258 6.26 36.59 -1.71
N GLU A 259 6.44 37.76 -2.32
CA GLU A 259 7.73 38.37 -2.64
C GLU A 259 8.49 38.89 -1.41
N GLN A 260 7.85 38.98 -0.25
CA GLN A 260 8.48 39.43 1.00
C GLN A 260 8.81 38.28 1.96
N ARG A 261 8.29 37.07 1.71
CA ARG A 261 8.35 35.94 2.66
C ARG A 261 9.77 35.52 3.02
N VAL A 262 10.71 35.51 2.06
CA VAL A 262 12.11 35.14 2.33
C VAL A 262 12.77 36.15 3.27
N ARG A 263 12.54 37.45 3.05
CA ARG A 263 13.11 38.52 3.89
C ARG A 263 12.51 38.51 5.28
N TRP A 264 11.21 38.27 5.40
CA TRP A 264 10.56 38.08 6.69
C TRP A 264 11.03 36.81 7.40
N ALA A 265 11.22 35.69 6.70
CA ALA A 265 11.78 34.47 7.27
C ALA A 265 13.19 34.69 7.84
N VAL A 266 14.03 35.46 7.14
CA VAL A 266 15.36 35.85 7.64
C VAL A 266 15.27 36.74 8.88
N ALA A 267 14.31 37.66 8.92
CA ALA A 267 14.10 38.52 10.08
C ALA A 267 13.63 37.71 11.31
N VAL A 268 12.70 36.77 11.10
CA VAL A 268 12.25 35.81 12.13
C VAL A 268 13.44 34.98 12.61
N HIS A 269 14.24 34.43 11.69
CA HIS A 269 15.42 33.63 12.02
C HIS A 269 16.38 34.37 12.94
N ARG A 270 16.72 35.62 12.60
CA ARG A 270 17.58 36.49 13.42
C ARG A 270 16.96 36.81 14.78
N ALA A 271 15.66 37.09 14.82
CA ALA A 271 14.95 37.37 16.07
C ALA A 271 14.95 36.15 17.00
N LEU A 272 14.73 34.94 16.46
CA LEU A 272 14.79 33.70 17.22
C LEU A 272 16.18 33.44 17.80
N ILE A 273 17.24 33.59 16.99
CA ILE A 273 18.62 33.47 17.48
C ILE A 273 18.88 34.49 18.59
N SER A 274 18.45 35.74 18.41
CA SER A 274 18.61 36.79 19.42
C SER A 274 17.85 36.50 20.72
N HIS A 275 16.69 35.83 20.65
CA HIS A 275 15.91 35.47 21.84
C HIS A 275 16.47 34.26 22.59
N VAL A 276 17.13 33.34 21.89
CA VAL A 276 17.87 32.25 22.54
C VAL A 276 19.15 32.79 23.19
N GLY A 277 19.87 33.68 22.49
CA GLY A 277 21.13 34.25 22.96
C GLY A 277 22.32 33.32 22.76
N ASP A 278 23.30 33.42 23.65
CA ASP A 278 24.49 32.56 23.64
C ASP A 278 24.09 31.09 23.86
N GLY A 279 24.50 30.21 22.94
CA GLY A 279 24.11 28.81 22.94
C GLY A 279 22.96 28.45 21.98
N ALA A 280 22.59 29.34 21.06
CA ALA A 280 21.59 29.03 20.02
C ALA A 280 21.93 27.72 19.26
N PRO A 281 20.99 26.77 19.16
CA PRO A 281 21.30 25.42 18.70
C PRO A 281 21.63 25.37 17.20
N ALA A 282 22.47 24.41 16.81
CA ALA A 282 22.93 24.26 15.43
C ALA A 282 21.79 24.00 14.43
N VAL A 283 20.70 23.36 14.88
CA VAL A 283 19.49 23.15 14.10
C VAL A 283 18.83 24.48 13.67
N LEU A 284 18.97 25.52 14.51
CA LEU A 284 18.46 26.87 14.26
C LEU A 284 19.51 27.73 13.53
N THR A 285 20.75 27.78 14.02
CA THR A 285 21.79 28.67 13.46
C THR A 285 22.31 28.20 12.10
N GLY A 286 22.23 26.89 11.83
CA GLY A 286 22.81 26.25 10.65
C GLY A 286 24.34 26.13 10.70
N VAL A 287 24.96 26.46 11.85
CA VAL A 287 26.40 26.34 12.11
C VAL A 287 26.62 25.12 12.99
N TYR A 288 27.34 24.15 12.46
CA TYR A 288 27.67 22.89 13.14
C TYR A 288 29.18 22.87 13.38
N ALA A 289 29.60 22.30 14.51
CA ALA A 289 31.01 22.06 14.80
C ALA A 289 31.65 21.20 13.69
N ASP A 290 32.96 21.36 13.50
CA ASP A 290 33.69 20.56 12.53
C ASP A 290 33.63 19.07 12.90
N GLY A 291 33.37 18.23 11.89
CA GLY A 291 33.16 16.79 12.07
C GLY A 291 31.79 16.38 12.60
N ALA A 292 30.94 17.30 13.07
CA ALA A 292 29.60 16.95 13.54
C ALA A 292 28.71 16.46 12.37
N PRO A 293 27.90 15.42 12.58
CA PRO A 293 26.98 14.92 11.57
C PRO A 293 25.96 16.03 11.22
N ARG A 294 25.79 16.28 9.92
CA ARG A 294 24.88 17.32 9.44
C ARG A 294 23.52 16.71 9.07
N PRO A 295 22.43 17.13 9.74
CA PRO A 295 21.11 16.56 9.52
C PRO A 295 20.59 16.80 8.11
N CYS A 296 19.64 15.98 7.68
CA CYS A 296 18.98 16.12 6.37
C CYS A 296 18.47 17.53 6.14
N ASN A 297 17.71 18.00 7.12
CA ASN A 297 17.06 19.27 7.10
C ASN A 297 17.43 20.04 8.36
N ARG A 298 17.25 21.36 8.28
CA ARG A 298 17.39 22.29 9.40
C ARG A 298 16.02 22.81 9.75
N CYS A 299 15.96 23.60 10.82
CA CYS A 299 14.80 24.42 11.11
C CYS A 299 14.41 25.23 9.87
N ALA A 300 13.13 25.18 9.49
CA ALA A 300 12.59 25.90 8.35
C ALA A 300 11.51 26.88 8.79
N ILE A 301 11.57 28.09 8.26
CA ILE A 301 10.61 29.16 8.56
C ILE A 301 9.79 29.42 7.31
N GLN A 302 8.49 29.14 7.37
CA GLN A 302 7.57 29.21 6.24
C GLN A 302 6.32 30.03 6.56
N PHE A 303 5.62 30.49 5.52
CA PHE A 303 4.38 31.24 5.65
C PHE A 303 3.24 30.49 4.97
N VAL A 304 2.25 30.07 5.75
CA VAL A 304 1.06 29.36 5.28
C VAL A 304 -0.04 30.38 5.00
N GLY A 305 -0.44 30.50 3.74
CA GLY A 305 -1.45 31.47 3.30
C GLY A 305 -1.06 32.94 3.57
N GLY A 306 0.21 33.22 3.85
CA GLY A 306 0.71 34.56 4.20
C GLY A 306 0.34 35.04 5.62
N SER A 307 -0.72 34.53 6.23
CA SER A 307 -1.25 34.95 7.53
C SER A 307 -0.79 34.09 8.72
N THR A 308 -0.12 32.97 8.45
CA THR A 308 0.38 32.06 9.49
C THR A 308 1.87 31.81 9.30
N LEU A 309 2.65 31.99 10.36
CA LEU A 309 4.05 31.58 10.44
C LEU A 309 4.13 30.12 10.87
N ALA A 310 4.88 29.30 10.14
CA ALA A 310 5.13 27.91 10.47
C ALA A 310 6.64 27.69 10.64
N LEU A 311 7.05 27.30 11.85
CA LEU A 311 8.41 26.89 12.16
C LEU A 311 8.48 25.37 12.18
N LEU A 312 9.11 24.78 11.16
CA LEU A 312 9.21 23.34 11.00
C LEU A 312 10.53 22.85 11.62
N LEU A 313 10.44 21.87 12.52
CA LEU A 313 11.57 21.29 13.25
C LEU A 313 11.89 19.89 12.70
N PRO A 314 13.15 19.64 12.29
CA PRO A 314 13.53 18.36 11.69
C PRO A 314 13.47 17.23 12.70
N GLN A 315 13.39 15.99 12.20
CA GLN A 315 13.38 14.77 13.03
C GLN A 315 14.56 14.67 14.00
N ASP A 316 15.70 15.25 13.63
CA ASP A 316 16.96 15.17 14.39
C ASP A 316 17.02 16.21 15.52
N THR A 317 15.93 16.96 15.76
CA THR A 317 15.87 17.97 16.85
C THR A 317 15.73 17.27 18.19
N THR A 318 16.66 17.53 19.10
CA THR A 318 16.60 16.99 20.47
C THR A 318 15.57 17.72 21.33
N ASP A 319 15.10 17.09 22.41
CA ASP A 319 14.13 17.70 23.34
C ASP A 319 14.63 19.02 23.95
N VAL A 320 15.94 19.14 24.19
CA VAL A 320 16.57 20.36 24.71
C VAL A 320 16.53 21.47 23.66
N GLU A 321 16.89 21.17 22.41
CA GLU A 321 16.79 22.13 21.31
C GLU A 321 15.35 22.57 21.07
N PHE A 322 14.41 21.61 21.12
CA PHE A 322 12.99 21.87 20.99
C PHE A 322 12.50 22.84 22.09
N ALA A 323 12.84 22.60 23.35
CA ALA A 323 12.45 23.45 24.47
C ALA A 323 13.03 24.87 24.34
N MET A 324 14.31 25.02 23.95
CA MET A 324 14.94 26.32 23.73
C MET A 324 14.24 27.10 22.61
N ILE A 325 13.97 26.45 21.48
CA ILE A 325 13.28 27.07 20.35
C ILE A 325 11.84 27.43 20.73
N GLY A 326 11.12 26.53 21.41
CA GLY A 326 9.75 26.79 21.89
C GLY A 326 9.68 27.99 22.82
N ALA A 327 10.64 28.14 23.73
CA ALA A 327 10.75 29.30 24.61
C ALA A 327 11.01 30.61 23.84
N ALA A 328 11.93 30.59 22.86
CA ALA A 328 12.23 31.75 22.02
C ALA A 328 11.02 32.17 21.16
N VAL A 329 10.34 31.19 20.55
CA VAL A 329 9.11 31.40 19.77
C VAL A 329 8.00 31.98 20.64
N SER A 330 7.83 31.48 21.86
CA SER A 330 6.81 31.97 22.81
C SER A 330 7.04 33.42 23.26
N ARG A 331 8.26 33.96 23.11
CA ARG A 331 8.60 35.38 23.39
C ARG A 331 8.45 36.28 22.16
N LEU A 332 8.27 35.71 20.97
CA LEU A 332 8.15 36.46 19.73
C LEU A 332 6.81 37.21 19.71
N ARG A 333 6.84 38.54 19.88
CA ARG A 333 5.65 39.40 19.81
C ARG A 333 5.55 40.16 18.49
N HIS A 334 6.70 40.55 17.96
CA HIS A 334 6.80 41.25 16.69
C HIS A 334 8.18 40.98 16.08
N VAL A 335 8.25 41.09 14.77
CA VAL A 335 9.50 40.99 13.99
C VAL A 335 9.64 42.26 13.18
N THR A 336 10.86 42.78 13.09
CA THR A 336 11.18 43.97 12.28
C THR A 336 12.00 43.57 11.07
N SER A 337 11.65 44.09 9.89
CA SER A 337 12.42 43.92 8.65
C SER A 337 12.49 45.25 7.90
N SER A 338 13.12 45.25 6.72
CA SER A 338 13.10 46.40 5.80
C SER A 338 11.69 46.80 5.34
N TYR A 339 10.70 45.93 5.50
CA TYR A 339 9.30 46.19 5.15
C TYR A 339 8.45 46.66 6.33
N GLY A 340 9.07 46.99 7.48
CA GLY A 340 8.39 47.51 8.67
C GLY A 340 8.31 46.48 9.80
N ARG A 341 7.18 46.45 10.51
CA ARG A 341 6.97 45.63 11.71
C ARG A 341 5.81 44.65 11.48
N LEU A 342 6.08 43.37 11.71
CA LEU A 342 5.11 42.27 11.62
C LEU A 342 4.73 41.82 13.03
N GLY A 343 3.45 41.94 13.39
CA GLY A 343 2.93 41.49 14.68
C GLY A 343 2.60 40.00 14.70
N VAL A 344 2.83 39.34 15.84
CA VAL A 344 2.37 37.98 16.12
C VAL A 344 1.07 38.08 16.93
N ALA A 345 -0.01 37.49 16.42
CA ALA A 345 -1.37 37.70 16.90
C ALA A 345 -1.82 36.71 17.99
N GLY A 346 -1.00 35.72 18.36
CA GLY A 346 -1.38 34.68 19.30
C GLY A 346 -0.21 33.84 19.79
N ALA A 347 -0.50 32.89 20.68
CA ALA A 347 0.47 31.92 21.18
C ALA A 347 0.82 30.87 20.10
N PRO A 348 2.04 30.28 20.14
CA PRO A 348 2.38 29.18 19.26
C PRO A 348 1.57 27.93 19.57
N GLU A 349 1.07 27.28 18.52
CA GLU A 349 0.40 25.99 18.55
C GLU A 349 1.37 24.93 18.02
N LEU A 350 1.55 23.82 18.75
CA LEU A 350 2.34 22.68 18.29
C LEU A 350 1.46 21.73 17.48
N VAL A 351 1.88 21.46 16.24
CA VAL A 351 1.18 20.56 15.32
C VAL A 351 2.16 19.51 14.78
N PRO A 352 1.80 18.21 14.77
CA PRO A 352 2.60 17.19 14.10
C PRO A 352 2.72 17.48 12.60
N ALA A 353 3.94 17.40 12.06
CA ALA A 353 4.20 17.77 10.67
C ALA A 353 3.52 16.85 9.65
N ASP A 354 3.29 15.58 10.01
CA ASP A 354 2.57 14.58 9.22
C ASP A 354 1.05 14.79 9.22
N GLN A 355 0.53 15.63 10.12
CA GLN A 355 -0.90 15.91 10.28
C GLN A 355 -1.27 17.38 10.03
N PHE A 356 -0.32 18.19 9.58
CA PHE A 356 -0.46 19.64 9.46
C PHE A 356 -1.58 20.05 8.49
N TRP A 357 -1.64 19.42 7.32
CA TRP A 357 -2.68 19.72 6.33
C TRP A 357 -3.96 18.91 6.58
N PRO A 358 -5.14 19.41 6.16
CA PRO A 358 -6.35 18.62 6.13
C PRO A 358 -6.22 17.37 5.25
N ALA A 359 -6.98 16.32 5.60
CA ALA A 359 -7.12 15.13 4.76
C ALA A 359 -7.69 15.49 3.38
N PRO A 360 -7.32 14.76 2.31
CA PRO A 360 -7.91 14.97 0.98
C PRO A 360 -9.41 14.71 1.00
N ALA A 361 -10.15 15.44 0.17
CA ALA A 361 -11.57 15.17 -0.03
C ALA A 361 -11.80 13.76 -0.61
N ALA A 362 -12.92 13.13 -0.27
CA ALA A 362 -13.29 11.82 -0.80
C ALA A 362 -13.28 11.82 -2.34
N GLY A 363 -12.70 10.77 -2.94
CA GLY A 363 -12.56 10.66 -4.41
C GLY A 363 -11.42 11.48 -5.03
N THR A 364 -10.58 12.11 -4.21
CA THR A 364 -9.40 12.87 -4.68
C THR A 364 -8.08 12.26 -4.17
N VAL A 365 -6.98 12.61 -4.84
CA VAL A 365 -5.61 12.32 -4.41
C VAL A 365 -4.86 13.63 -4.20
N ARG A 366 -3.95 13.62 -3.23
CA ARG A 366 -3.16 14.78 -2.84
C ARG A 366 -1.96 14.97 -3.76
N TRP A 367 -1.91 16.12 -4.41
CA TRP A 367 -0.73 16.64 -5.10
C TRP A 367 -0.22 17.89 -4.38
N TRP A 368 0.97 18.34 -4.75
CA TRP A 368 1.67 19.42 -4.07
C TRP A 368 2.08 20.49 -5.07
N ARG A 369 1.88 21.75 -4.70
CA ARG A 369 2.37 22.89 -5.46
C ARG A 369 3.37 23.68 -4.66
N THR A 370 4.43 24.17 -5.29
CA THR A 370 5.38 25.08 -4.62
C THR A 370 4.76 26.46 -4.38
N ASP A 371 4.97 26.99 -3.19
CA ASP A 371 4.50 28.30 -2.75
C ASP A 371 5.58 29.03 -1.93
N PRO A 372 5.89 30.31 -2.24
CA PRO A 372 5.50 31.00 -3.46
C PRO A 372 6.22 30.43 -4.69
N VAL A 373 7.54 30.24 -4.61
CA VAL A 373 8.38 29.60 -5.62
C VAL A 373 9.48 28.82 -4.92
N ALA A 374 10.04 27.81 -5.59
CA ALA A 374 11.24 27.12 -5.15
C ALA A 374 12.44 27.56 -6.02
N ILE A 375 13.64 27.46 -5.45
CA ILE A 375 14.90 27.70 -6.16
C ILE A 375 15.64 26.36 -6.27
N PRO A 376 16.19 25.99 -7.44
CA PRO A 376 16.95 24.75 -7.58
C PRO A 376 18.12 24.69 -6.59
N ASP A 377 18.32 23.53 -5.95
CA ASP A 377 19.42 23.32 -5.00
C ASP A 377 20.82 23.36 -5.65
N SER A 378 20.90 23.18 -6.97
CA SER A 378 22.16 23.22 -7.71
C SER A 378 21.99 23.78 -9.11
N ARG A 379 23.14 24.14 -9.72
CA ARG A 379 23.22 24.27 -11.18
C ARG A 379 22.86 22.94 -11.87
N PRO A 380 22.42 22.96 -13.13
CA PRO A 380 22.31 21.75 -13.93
C PRO A 380 23.63 20.94 -13.91
N PRO A 381 23.57 19.62 -13.67
CA PRO A 381 24.73 18.74 -13.83
C PRO A 381 25.25 18.78 -15.27
N ARG A 382 26.57 18.71 -15.44
CA ARG A 382 27.24 18.66 -16.75
C ARG A 382 26.95 17.33 -17.43
N GLY A 383 27.01 17.33 -18.77
CA GLY A 383 26.93 16.15 -19.62
C GLY A 383 25.55 15.48 -19.63
N GLY A 384 24.82 15.60 -20.74
CA GLY A 384 23.50 14.99 -20.92
C GLY A 384 22.33 15.92 -20.62
N ARG A 385 21.11 15.47 -20.91
CA ARG A 385 19.89 16.26 -20.71
C ARG A 385 19.61 16.45 -19.21
N TRP A 386 19.13 17.64 -18.87
CA TRP A 386 18.67 18.00 -17.52
C TRP A 386 17.55 19.03 -17.64
N SER A 387 16.34 18.61 -17.33
CA SER A 387 15.12 19.41 -17.36
C SER A 387 14.89 20.13 -16.03
N LEU A 388 13.95 21.06 -16.01
CA LEU A 388 13.50 21.66 -14.75
C LEU A 388 12.78 20.62 -13.87
N ALA A 389 12.11 19.63 -14.46
CA ALA A 389 11.51 18.52 -13.72
C ALA A 389 12.57 17.68 -13.00
N ASP A 390 13.73 17.44 -13.63
CA ASP A 390 14.86 16.76 -12.98
C ASP A 390 15.41 17.58 -11.79
N ALA A 391 15.45 18.91 -11.93
CA ALA A 391 15.84 19.80 -10.84
C ALA A 391 14.83 19.77 -9.67
N VAL A 392 13.52 19.67 -9.96
CA VAL A 392 12.47 19.50 -8.94
C VAL A 392 12.62 18.16 -8.24
N ALA A 393 12.74 17.06 -8.99
CA ALA A 393 12.94 15.72 -8.42
C ALA A 393 14.22 15.65 -7.57
N MET A 394 15.31 16.29 -8.00
CA MET A 394 16.53 16.41 -7.20
C MET A 394 16.29 17.21 -5.91
N SER A 395 15.54 18.32 -5.99
CA SER A 395 15.20 19.13 -4.80
C SER A 395 14.39 18.33 -3.77
N VAL A 396 13.48 17.46 -4.23
CA VAL A 396 12.80 16.47 -3.38
C VAL A 396 13.81 15.47 -2.82
N GLY A 397 14.67 14.90 -3.66
CA GLY A 397 15.72 13.96 -3.24
C GLY A 397 16.65 14.52 -2.16
N MET A 398 16.97 15.82 -2.19
CA MET A 398 17.79 16.49 -1.17
C MET A 398 17.12 16.55 0.20
N VAL A 399 15.80 16.76 0.22
CA VAL A 399 14.98 16.82 1.45
C VAL A 399 14.84 15.44 2.09
N TRP A 400 14.68 14.41 1.27
CA TRP A 400 14.54 13.01 1.70
C TRP A 400 15.82 12.18 1.52
N ARG A 401 17.00 12.79 1.59
CA ARG A 401 18.26 12.07 1.26
C ARG A 401 18.63 10.93 2.22
N TYR A 402 18.02 10.83 3.41
CA TYR A 402 18.15 9.64 4.27
C TYR A 402 17.34 8.46 3.72
N GLU A 403 16.19 8.73 3.12
CA GLU A 403 15.35 7.74 2.44
C GLU A 403 15.87 7.36 1.05
N ILE A 404 16.70 8.22 0.46
CA ILE A 404 17.26 8.03 -0.88
C ILE A 404 18.78 7.94 -0.75
N PRO A 405 19.33 6.82 -0.25
CA PRO A 405 20.76 6.64 -0.12
C PRO A 405 21.40 6.58 -1.50
N VAL A 406 22.31 7.52 -1.77
CA VAL A 406 23.03 7.60 -3.04
C VAL A 406 24.53 7.71 -2.82
N SER A 407 25.28 7.05 -3.68
CA SER A 407 26.73 7.11 -3.72
C SER A 407 27.23 8.19 -4.68
N GLY A 408 28.48 8.62 -4.50
CA GLY A 408 29.14 9.59 -5.38
C GLY A 408 29.11 11.03 -4.89
N ARG A 409 29.69 11.94 -5.69
CA ARG A 409 29.85 13.37 -5.38
C ARG A 409 29.46 14.23 -6.59
N GLY A 410 29.13 15.50 -6.32
CA GLY A 410 28.82 16.49 -7.34
C GLY A 410 27.70 16.06 -8.29
N ASP A 411 27.93 16.26 -9.59
CA ASP A 411 26.95 16.04 -10.65
C ASP A 411 26.40 14.59 -10.68
N THR A 412 27.23 13.59 -10.39
CA THR A 412 26.80 12.17 -10.28
C THR A 412 25.80 11.99 -9.15
N ARG A 413 26.06 12.62 -8.00
CA ARG A 413 25.15 12.55 -6.84
C ARG A 413 23.82 13.24 -7.13
N TYR A 414 23.83 14.37 -7.83
CA TYR A 414 22.59 15.08 -8.18
C TYR A 414 21.69 14.27 -9.11
N ARG A 415 22.27 13.61 -10.12
CA ARG A 415 21.53 12.70 -11.01
C ARG A 415 20.98 11.50 -10.24
N ALA A 416 21.78 10.90 -9.36
CA ALA A 416 21.35 9.77 -8.54
C ALA A 416 20.19 10.15 -7.59
N LEU A 417 20.21 11.33 -6.98
CA LEU A 417 19.12 11.81 -6.13
C LEU A 417 17.81 12.02 -6.91
N ALA A 418 17.89 12.62 -8.10
CA ALA A 418 16.73 12.80 -8.96
C ALA A 418 16.11 11.46 -9.37
N ALA A 419 16.95 10.52 -9.84
CA ALA A 419 16.50 9.18 -10.20
C ALA A 419 15.91 8.42 -9.00
N GLY A 420 16.56 8.50 -7.83
CA GLY A 420 16.07 7.86 -6.61
C GLY A 420 14.73 8.41 -6.15
N ALA A 421 14.50 9.72 -6.27
CA ALA A 421 13.20 10.33 -6.00
C ALA A 421 12.11 9.77 -6.93
N VAL A 422 12.39 9.65 -8.23
CA VAL A 422 11.46 9.06 -9.20
C VAL A 422 11.16 7.60 -8.88
N THR A 423 12.17 6.80 -8.50
CA THR A 423 11.99 5.40 -8.06
C THR A 423 11.09 5.29 -6.83
N ARG A 424 11.09 6.30 -5.95
CA ARG A 424 10.18 6.39 -4.79
C ARG A 424 8.77 6.89 -5.15
N GLY A 425 8.46 7.04 -6.44
CA GLY A 425 7.15 7.42 -6.95
C GLY A 425 6.93 8.93 -7.11
N VAL A 426 7.98 9.74 -7.00
CA VAL A 426 7.87 11.19 -7.25
C VAL A 426 7.56 11.43 -8.72
N GLN A 427 6.51 12.21 -8.98
CA GLN A 427 6.09 12.59 -10.32
C GLN A 427 6.00 14.10 -10.41
N VAL A 428 6.70 14.71 -11.36
CA VAL A 428 6.63 16.16 -11.61
C VAL A 428 5.70 16.38 -12.80
N HIS A 429 4.50 16.90 -12.53
CA HIS A 429 3.50 17.12 -13.57
C HIS A 429 3.75 18.41 -14.34
N SER A 430 4.05 19.49 -13.62
CA SER A 430 4.40 20.76 -14.23
C SER A 430 5.56 21.38 -13.48
N ALA A 431 6.47 22.01 -14.23
CA ALA A 431 7.55 22.81 -13.70
C ALA A 431 7.78 23.99 -14.65
N MET A 432 7.55 25.20 -14.16
CA MET A 432 7.62 26.42 -14.95
C MET A 432 8.54 27.43 -14.26
N ARG A 433 9.45 28.02 -15.04
CA ARG A 433 10.28 29.14 -14.55
C ARG A 433 9.39 30.35 -14.32
N VAL A 434 9.66 31.07 -13.24
CA VAL A 434 9.05 32.36 -12.96
C VAL A 434 10.01 33.44 -13.43
N MET A 435 9.57 34.23 -14.39
CA MET A 435 10.31 35.40 -14.86
C MET A 435 9.86 36.60 -14.03
N ASP A 436 10.53 36.82 -12.91
CA ASP A 436 10.37 38.03 -12.10
C ASP A 436 11.55 38.98 -12.40
N GLY A 437 11.28 40.27 -12.53
CA GLY A 437 12.32 41.29 -12.78
C GLY A 437 13.31 41.42 -11.62
N ASP A 438 12.95 40.93 -10.42
CA ASP A 438 13.80 40.91 -9.24
C ASP A 438 13.81 39.54 -8.55
N VAL A 439 14.50 38.57 -9.16
CA VAL A 439 14.66 37.20 -8.61
C VAL A 439 15.37 37.16 -7.25
N GLY A 440 16.09 38.23 -6.88
CA GLY A 440 16.80 38.33 -5.61
C GLY A 440 15.87 38.36 -4.40
N ARG A 441 14.58 38.66 -4.58
CA ARG A 441 13.57 38.63 -3.53
C ARG A 441 13.30 37.22 -3.00
N TYR A 442 13.54 36.20 -3.82
CA TYR A 442 13.28 34.81 -3.45
C TYR A 442 14.51 34.09 -2.88
N VAL A 443 15.66 34.76 -2.69
CA VAL A 443 16.90 34.12 -2.19
C VAL A 443 17.54 34.97 -1.11
N HIS A 444 17.93 34.36 0.01
CA HIS A 444 18.67 35.06 1.07
C HIS A 444 20.18 35.18 0.77
N LYS A 445 20.82 34.12 0.26
CA LYS A 445 22.25 34.08 -0.07
C LYS A 445 22.45 33.53 -1.48
N ILE A 446 23.13 34.30 -2.30
CA ILE A 446 23.45 33.96 -3.69
C ILE A 446 24.89 33.46 -3.70
N ASN A 447 25.12 32.25 -4.21
CA ASN A 447 26.46 31.83 -4.59
C ASN A 447 26.76 32.49 -5.94
N PRO A 448 27.89 33.22 -6.12
CA PRO A 448 28.25 33.87 -7.38
C PRO A 448 28.13 32.96 -8.62
N ASP A 449 28.38 31.65 -8.45
CA ASP A 449 28.35 30.68 -9.54
C ASP A 449 26.98 29.99 -9.73
N ALA A 450 25.98 30.34 -8.91
CA ALA A 450 24.65 29.72 -8.95
C ALA A 450 23.65 30.57 -9.74
N LEU A 451 23.08 29.98 -10.78
CA LEU A 451 22.01 30.60 -11.56
C LEU A 451 20.70 30.54 -10.78
N ILE A 452 20.19 31.70 -10.36
CA ILE A 452 18.90 31.81 -9.66
C ILE A 452 17.77 31.65 -10.68
N GLN A 453 17.08 30.50 -10.63
CA GLN A 453 15.93 30.22 -11.49
C GLN A 453 14.73 29.86 -10.65
N PRO A 454 13.94 30.84 -10.17
CA PRO A 454 12.73 30.51 -9.43
C PRO A 454 11.77 29.72 -10.31
N TYR A 455 11.14 28.72 -9.72
CA TYR A 455 10.17 27.89 -10.40
C TYR A 455 8.91 27.64 -9.56
N ARG A 456 7.80 27.48 -10.26
CA ARG A 456 6.57 26.87 -9.75
C ARG A 456 6.48 25.46 -10.27
N ALA A 457 6.19 24.52 -9.37
CA ALA A 457 6.02 23.12 -9.75
C ALA A 457 4.78 22.53 -9.10
N THR A 458 4.13 21.63 -9.82
CA THR A 458 3.10 20.73 -9.28
C THR A 458 3.60 19.30 -9.38
N LEU A 459 3.59 18.57 -8.26
CA LEU A 459 4.20 17.25 -8.15
C LEU A 459 3.44 16.33 -7.18
N SER A 460 3.58 15.02 -7.39
CA SER A 460 3.29 13.98 -6.40
C SER A 460 4.58 13.61 -5.67
N LEU A 461 4.48 13.38 -4.36
CA LEU A 461 5.62 12.91 -3.53
C LEU A 461 5.73 11.38 -3.48
N GLY A 462 4.82 10.65 -4.15
CA GLY A 462 4.82 9.19 -4.12
C GLY A 462 4.79 8.65 -2.70
N ASN A 463 5.72 7.75 -2.38
CA ASN A 463 5.80 7.09 -1.09
C ASN A 463 6.68 7.84 -0.07
N LEU A 464 7.09 9.09 -0.36
CA LEU A 464 7.97 9.88 0.52
C LEU A 464 7.21 10.66 1.60
N ALA A 465 5.93 10.95 1.40
CA ALA A 465 5.15 11.75 2.33
C ALA A 465 3.67 11.35 2.32
N GLY A 466 3.03 11.45 3.48
CA GLY A 466 1.59 11.28 3.59
C GLY A 466 0.83 12.48 3.00
N PRO A 467 -0.47 12.33 2.74
CA PRO A 467 -1.29 13.39 2.14
C PRO A 467 -1.44 14.63 3.04
N ARG A 468 -1.17 14.50 4.34
CA ARG A 468 -1.30 15.58 5.33
C ARG A 468 0.04 16.21 5.72
N THR A 469 1.15 15.74 5.15
CA THR A 469 2.51 16.16 5.52
C THR A 469 2.85 17.56 5.03
N ILE A 470 3.36 18.42 5.90
CA ILE A 470 3.99 19.69 5.49
C ILE A 470 5.47 19.50 5.19
N ALA A 471 5.92 20.06 4.07
CA ALA A 471 7.31 20.04 3.65
C ALA A 471 7.62 21.25 2.77
N ALA A 472 8.91 21.55 2.60
CA ALA A 472 9.38 22.55 1.65
C ALA A 472 10.59 22.00 0.85
N ILE A 473 10.74 22.42 -0.40
CA ILE A 473 11.80 21.94 -1.32
C ILE A 473 12.61 23.09 -1.91
N GLY A 474 13.76 22.74 -2.48
CA GLY A 474 14.67 23.69 -3.10
C GLY A 474 15.62 24.34 -2.11
N GLN A 475 16.52 25.19 -2.62
CA GLN A 475 17.53 25.90 -1.83
C GLN A 475 16.90 26.78 -0.73
N THR A 476 15.70 27.29 -0.98
CA THR A 476 14.98 28.24 -0.12
C THR A 476 14.02 27.55 0.87
N ARG A 477 14.01 26.21 0.91
CA ARG A 477 13.14 25.42 1.79
C ARG A 477 13.24 25.77 3.27
N HIS A 478 14.35 26.35 3.71
CA HIS A 478 14.55 26.75 5.10
C HIS A 478 14.08 28.19 5.40
N LEU A 479 13.90 29.03 4.38
CA LEU A 479 13.66 30.46 4.54
C LEU A 479 12.61 30.97 3.54
N GLY A 480 11.33 30.76 3.85
CA GLY A 480 10.18 31.42 3.23
C GLY A 480 9.90 31.07 1.78
N GLY A 481 10.59 30.06 1.22
CA GLY A 481 10.44 29.61 -0.16
C GLY A 481 10.20 28.11 -0.27
N GLY A 482 9.58 27.70 -1.38
CA GLY A 482 9.43 26.31 -1.77
C GLY A 482 8.51 25.46 -0.88
N LEU A 483 7.64 26.07 -0.06
CA LEU A 483 6.63 25.35 0.71
C LEU A 483 5.74 24.54 -0.24
N LEU A 484 5.48 23.29 0.11
CA LEU A 484 4.55 22.44 -0.62
C LEU A 484 3.15 22.61 -0.03
N VAL A 485 2.27 23.25 -0.81
CA VAL A 485 0.86 23.46 -0.46
C VAL A 485 -0.03 22.42 -1.17
N PRO A 486 -1.08 21.94 -0.51
CA PRO A 486 -1.91 20.86 -1.04
C PRO A 486 -2.74 21.29 -2.25
N VAL A 487 -2.86 20.40 -3.22
CA VAL A 487 -3.77 20.49 -4.37
C VAL A 487 -4.49 19.15 -4.51
N ASP A 488 -5.79 19.11 -4.24
CA ASP A 488 -6.59 17.89 -4.35
C ASP A 488 -7.04 17.70 -5.81
N VAL A 489 -6.69 16.55 -6.40
CA VAL A 489 -6.96 16.20 -7.79
C VAL A 489 -7.88 14.98 -7.84
N PRO A 490 -8.96 14.96 -8.65
CA PRO A 490 -9.80 13.77 -8.80
C PRO A 490 -8.99 12.53 -9.20
N VAL A 491 -9.30 11.36 -8.62
CA VAL A 491 -8.56 10.10 -8.86
C VAL A 491 -8.47 9.76 -10.35
N GLU A 492 -9.54 9.97 -11.11
CA GLU A 492 -9.57 9.71 -12.55
C GLU A 492 -8.55 10.57 -13.32
N ASN A 493 -8.46 11.85 -12.96
CA ASN A 493 -7.51 12.77 -13.57
C ASN A 493 -6.08 12.39 -13.19
N ALA A 494 -5.84 12.06 -11.93
CA ALA A 494 -4.52 11.61 -11.48
C ALA A 494 -4.07 10.32 -12.20
N ARG A 495 -4.98 9.37 -12.45
CA ARG A 495 -4.70 8.16 -13.23
C ARG A 495 -4.37 8.45 -14.69
N ARG A 496 -5.00 9.47 -15.29
CA ARG A 496 -4.67 9.92 -16.66
C ARG A 496 -3.32 10.63 -16.72
N LEU A 497 -2.94 11.34 -15.65
CA LEU A 497 -1.67 12.04 -15.53
C LEU A 497 -0.48 11.14 -15.15
N ALA A 498 -0.75 9.95 -14.62
CA ALA A 498 0.26 8.95 -14.25
C ALA A 498 0.58 7.94 -15.37
N ARG A 499 -0.13 7.98 -16.50
CA ARG A 499 0.20 7.29 -17.75
C ARG A 499 1.08 8.18 -18.61
#